data_AF-A0A9W7KVW9-F1
#
_entry.id   AF-A0A9W7KVW9-F1
#
_cell.length_a   1.000
_cell.length_b   1.000
_cell.length_c   1.000
_cell.angle_alpha   90.00
_cell.angle_beta   90.00
_cell.angle_gamma   90.00
#
_symmetry.space_group_name_H-M   'P 1'
#
loop_
_entity.id
_entity.type
_entity.pdbx_description
1 polymer ?
#
loop_
_entity_poly.entity_id
_entity_poly.type
_entity_poly.pdbx_seq_one_letter_code
_entity_poly.pdbx_strand_id
1 'polypeptide(L)'
;MSFFSRHISTVSKTFPAEISNPPYLGRRTIPMAVSVRHNVITGSRQVLIDGQTVEGTKGFSGIISSNSEGNLGLGSTIKFSFHHAESKKDINVEIRIKPSFLSYDYECLVDGVFIDEEEWAMNQALRQGRDADGVTLNTVTIKVDTYRVDVVKGEKKAYFKLVSTLTNPNGAEPEVVEVWKSFSEQLDVANIAKSSYKSSHLKSSFPSFPTRFVGMSVDQFSSEFLNSRKIELEDFWRKLGGFPRIAGRFEVLRFLGFEGERGAGM
;
A
#
# COMPACT_ATOMS: atom_id res chain seq x y z
N MET A 1 -30.99 -18.75 6.23
CA MET A 1 -29.96 -17.80 6.73
C MET A 1 -28.66 -18.57 6.92
N SER A 2 -27.53 -18.10 6.36
CA SER A 2 -26.13 -18.59 6.57
C SER A 2 -25.33 -18.83 5.27
N PHE A 3 -25.22 -17.83 4.37
CA PHE A 3 -24.22 -17.87 3.30
C PHE A 3 -23.38 -16.59 3.15
N PHE A 4 -23.65 -15.54 3.95
CA PHE A 4 -23.05 -14.21 3.76
C PHE A 4 -21.88 -13.84 4.69
N SER A 5 -21.27 -14.77 5.42
CA SER A 5 -20.27 -14.41 6.46
C SER A 5 -18.86 -15.01 6.31
N ARG A 6 -18.49 -15.60 5.16
CA ARG A 6 -17.20 -16.32 5.04
C ARG A 6 -16.02 -15.51 4.49
N HIS A 7 -16.23 -14.34 3.89
CA HIS A 7 -15.15 -13.62 3.19
C HIS A 7 -14.71 -12.28 3.79
N ILE A 8 -15.47 -11.72 4.74
CA ILE A 8 -15.18 -10.39 5.32
C ILE A 8 -13.94 -10.41 6.25
N SER A 9 -13.40 -11.59 6.60
CA SER A 9 -12.31 -11.73 7.58
C SER A 9 -11.07 -12.46 7.12
N THR A 10 -10.91 -12.74 5.82
CA THR A 10 -9.71 -13.45 5.32
C THR A 10 -8.70 -12.47 4.76
N VAL A 11 -7.56 -12.36 5.43
CA VAL A 11 -6.38 -11.62 4.97
C VAL A 11 -5.52 -12.55 4.13
N SER A 12 -5.05 -12.07 2.97
CA SER A 12 -4.05 -12.76 2.15
C SER A 12 -2.80 -11.90 2.09
N LYS A 13 -1.65 -12.46 2.44
CA LYS A 13 -0.34 -11.82 2.36
C LYS A 13 0.56 -12.61 1.44
N THR A 14 1.30 -11.94 0.56
CA THR A 14 2.18 -12.59 -0.41
C THR A 14 3.59 -12.01 -0.30
N PHE A 15 4.55 -12.91 -0.13
CA PHE A 15 5.97 -12.66 0.05
C PHE A 15 6.72 -13.19 -1.18
N PRO A 16 7.11 -12.30 -2.10
CA PRO A 16 7.91 -12.68 -3.24
C PRO A 16 9.35 -12.96 -2.80
N ALA A 17 9.87 -14.15 -3.09
CA ALA A 17 11.23 -14.56 -2.79
C ALA A 17 12.01 -14.86 -4.07
N GLU A 18 13.31 -14.64 -4.05
CA GLU A 18 14.21 -15.02 -5.14
C GLU A 18 15.12 -16.15 -4.67
N ILE A 19 15.10 -17.26 -5.41
CA ILE A 19 15.98 -18.39 -5.14
C ILE A 19 17.19 -18.27 -6.06
N SER A 20 18.38 -18.26 -5.47
CA SER A 20 19.61 -18.34 -6.24
C SER A 20 19.83 -19.76 -6.77
N ASN A 21 20.13 -19.88 -8.06
CA ASN A 21 20.59 -21.15 -8.60
C ASN A 21 21.94 -21.56 -8.00
N PRO A 22 22.21 -22.88 -7.94
CA PRO A 22 23.53 -23.37 -7.59
C PRO A 22 24.61 -22.77 -8.51
N PRO A 23 25.82 -22.48 -8.00
CA PRO A 23 26.86 -21.75 -8.71
C PRO A 23 27.29 -22.39 -10.05
N TYR A 24 27.06 -23.70 -10.23
CA TYR A 24 27.39 -24.44 -11.44
C TYR A 24 26.41 -24.26 -12.63
N LEU A 25 25.25 -23.60 -12.43
CA LEU A 25 24.26 -23.31 -13.49
C LEU A 25 24.24 -21.84 -13.93
N GLY A 26 25.22 -21.04 -13.48
CA GLY A 26 25.22 -19.59 -13.60
C GLY A 26 24.29 -18.93 -12.58
N ARG A 27 24.68 -17.76 -12.07
CA ARG A 27 23.86 -16.99 -11.11
C ARG A 27 22.60 -16.47 -11.81
N ARG A 28 21.55 -17.28 -11.80
CA ARG A 28 20.18 -16.88 -12.15
C ARG A 28 19.36 -16.88 -10.88
N THR A 29 18.50 -15.86 -10.72
CA THR A 29 17.49 -15.81 -9.66
C THR A 29 16.17 -16.30 -10.23
N ILE A 30 15.53 -17.22 -9.53
CA ILE A 30 14.20 -17.75 -9.89
C ILE A 30 13.19 -17.07 -8.96
N PRO A 31 12.22 -16.32 -9.50
CA PRO A 31 11.19 -15.69 -8.69
C PRO A 31 10.19 -16.74 -8.18
N MET A 32 9.73 -16.60 -6.95
CA MET A 32 8.65 -17.37 -6.36
C MET A 32 7.79 -16.50 -5.45
N ALA A 33 6.53 -16.89 -5.23
CA ALA A 33 5.60 -16.17 -4.38
C ALA A 33 5.08 -17.08 -3.25
N VAL A 34 5.50 -16.79 -2.01
CA VAL A 34 4.99 -17.45 -0.80
C VAL A 34 3.79 -16.66 -0.29
N SER A 35 2.58 -17.23 -0.31
CA SER A 35 1.38 -16.55 0.19
C SER A 35 0.81 -17.21 1.43
N VAL A 36 0.33 -16.43 2.39
CA VAL A 36 -0.44 -16.90 3.54
C VAL A 36 -1.86 -16.34 3.48
N ARG A 37 -2.84 -17.24 3.51
CA ARG A 37 -4.25 -16.90 3.72
C ARG A 37 -4.58 -17.15 5.18
N HIS A 38 -5.09 -16.13 5.86
CA HIS A 38 -5.39 -16.17 7.28
C HIS A 38 -6.75 -15.52 7.54
N ASN A 39 -7.69 -16.29 8.10
CA ASN A 39 -8.97 -15.77 8.54
C ASN A 39 -8.84 -15.23 9.96
N VAL A 40 -8.83 -13.91 10.11
CA VAL A 40 -8.55 -13.23 11.38
C VAL A 40 -9.63 -13.43 12.44
N ILE A 41 -10.84 -13.85 12.05
CA ILE A 41 -11.93 -14.18 12.99
C ILE A 41 -11.81 -15.62 13.47
N THR A 42 -11.62 -16.56 12.54
CA THR A 42 -11.63 -17.99 12.85
C THR A 42 -10.25 -18.57 13.10
N GLY A 43 -9.18 -17.77 13.03
CA GLY A 43 -7.78 -18.20 13.11
C GLY A 43 -7.33 -19.15 12.00
N SER A 44 -8.20 -19.60 11.10
CA SER A 44 -7.84 -20.60 10.09
C SER A 44 -6.79 -20.05 9.13
N ARG A 45 -5.73 -20.81 8.86
CA ARG A 45 -4.63 -20.38 7.99
C ARG A 45 -4.24 -21.45 6.98
N GLN A 46 -3.61 -21.03 5.89
CA GLN A 46 -3.04 -21.89 4.85
C GLN A 46 -1.94 -21.16 4.11
N VAL A 47 -0.88 -21.87 3.74
CA VAL A 47 0.22 -21.33 2.93
C VAL A 47 0.13 -21.84 1.50
N LEU A 48 0.50 -20.98 0.56
CA LEU A 48 0.57 -21.26 -0.86
C LEU A 48 1.97 -20.89 -1.39
N ILE A 49 2.47 -21.66 -2.35
CA ILE A 49 3.65 -21.31 -3.16
C ILE A 49 3.19 -21.21 -4.60
N ASP A 50 3.39 -20.05 -5.23
CA ASP A 50 2.98 -19.79 -6.62
C ASP A 50 1.51 -20.15 -6.89
N GLY A 51 0.66 -19.86 -5.89
CA GLY A 51 -0.77 -20.15 -5.93
C GLY A 51 -1.15 -21.61 -5.61
N GLN A 52 -0.18 -22.52 -5.45
CA GLN A 52 -0.43 -23.91 -5.07
C GLN A 52 -0.39 -24.09 -3.55
N THR A 53 -1.35 -24.84 -3.01
CA THR A 53 -1.40 -25.12 -1.58
C THR A 53 -0.23 -25.99 -1.14
N VAL A 54 0.43 -25.60 -0.04
CA VAL A 54 1.43 -26.44 0.60
C VAL A 54 0.76 -27.35 1.63
N GLU A 55 0.85 -28.67 1.42
CA GLU A 55 0.32 -29.65 2.38
C GLU A 55 0.98 -29.51 3.77
N GLY A 56 0.22 -29.82 4.82
CA GLY A 56 0.70 -29.68 6.21
C GLY A 56 0.74 -28.24 6.76
N THR A 57 0.53 -27.22 5.94
CA THR A 57 0.53 -25.80 6.39
C THR A 57 -0.85 -25.28 6.82
N LYS A 58 -1.91 -26.07 6.59
CA LYS A 58 -3.26 -25.75 7.06
C LYS A 58 -3.32 -25.87 8.59
N GLY A 59 -3.84 -24.85 9.26
CA GLY A 59 -3.92 -24.87 10.72
C GLY A 59 -4.65 -23.67 11.30
N PHE A 60 -4.43 -23.41 12.59
CA PHE A 60 -5.09 -22.34 13.34
C PHE A 60 -4.08 -21.40 14.02
N SER A 61 -4.18 -20.11 13.75
CA SER A 61 -3.45 -18.98 14.35
C SER A 61 -4.39 -18.17 15.23
N GLY A 62 -4.48 -18.53 16.50
CA GLY A 62 -5.19 -17.73 17.50
C GLY A 62 -4.27 -16.75 18.21
N ILE A 63 -4.86 -15.88 19.05
CA ILE A 63 -4.13 -15.07 20.04
C ILE A 63 -3.32 -15.98 20.97
N ILE A 64 -3.87 -17.15 21.30
CA ILE A 64 -3.19 -18.22 22.01
C ILE A 64 -2.96 -19.34 21.00
N SER A 65 -1.73 -19.56 20.57
CA SER A 65 -1.36 -20.78 19.85
C SER A 65 -0.21 -21.48 20.54
N SER A 66 -0.37 -22.79 20.74
CA SER A 66 0.73 -23.65 21.19
C SER A 66 1.77 -23.72 20.08
N ASN A 67 3.00 -23.26 20.36
CA ASN A 67 4.11 -23.56 19.46
C ASN A 67 4.40 -25.06 19.48
N SER A 68 5.09 -25.58 18.46
CA SER A 68 5.50 -26.99 18.36
C SER A 68 6.35 -27.49 19.54
N GLU A 69 6.78 -26.57 20.42
CA GLU A 69 7.57 -26.83 21.63
C GLU A 69 6.74 -26.72 22.93
N GLY A 70 5.40 -26.63 22.86
CA GLY A 70 4.53 -26.64 24.04
C GLY A 70 4.51 -25.34 24.87
N ASN A 71 5.29 -24.34 24.49
CA ASN A 71 5.25 -23.02 25.12
C ASN A 71 4.05 -22.20 24.63
N LEU A 72 3.30 -21.64 25.60
CA LEU A 72 2.23 -20.67 25.38
C LEU A 72 2.85 -19.34 24.91
N GLY A 73 2.99 -19.19 23.60
CA GLY A 73 3.43 -17.95 22.96
C GLY A 73 2.24 -17.18 22.37
N LEU A 74 2.34 -15.85 22.37
CA LEU A 74 1.45 -14.99 21.58
C LEU A 74 1.89 -15.07 20.10
N GLY A 75 1.01 -15.54 19.23
CA GLY A 75 1.28 -15.69 17.79
C GLY A 75 1.77 -17.07 17.39
N SER A 76 1.85 -17.29 16.07
CA SER A 76 2.09 -18.60 15.49
C SER A 76 3.20 -18.59 14.46
N THR A 77 4.04 -19.62 14.49
CA THR A 77 5.08 -19.84 13.49
C THR A 77 4.77 -21.08 12.66
N ILE A 78 4.83 -20.95 11.34
CA ILE A 78 4.66 -22.03 10.37
C ILE A 78 6.03 -22.27 9.75
N LYS A 79 6.58 -23.47 9.94
CA LYS A 79 7.85 -23.88 9.31
C LYS A 79 7.59 -25.05 8.39
N PHE A 80 8.08 -24.98 7.17
CA PHE A 80 8.02 -26.09 6.23
C PHE A 80 9.18 -26.02 5.25
N SER A 81 9.48 -27.15 4.63
CA SER A 81 10.52 -27.29 3.62
C SER A 81 9.93 -27.97 2.40
N PHE A 82 10.35 -27.56 1.21
CA PHE A 82 9.94 -28.22 -0.03
C PHE A 82 11.11 -28.28 -1.00
N HIS A 83 11.09 -29.32 -1.85
CA HIS A 83 12.07 -29.50 -2.89
C HIS A 83 11.71 -28.64 -4.12
N HIS A 84 12.56 -27.70 -4.48
CA HIS A 84 12.34 -26.85 -5.65
C HIS A 84 13.01 -27.45 -6.89
N ALA A 85 12.19 -27.93 -7.83
CA ALA A 85 12.64 -28.75 -8.96
C ALA A 85 13.70 -28.07 -9.84
N GLU A 86 13.57 -26.76 -10.08
CA GLU A 86 14.47 -26.02 -10.96
C GLU A 86 15.84 -25.74 -10.33
N SER A 87 15.86 -25.43 -9.02
CA SER A 87 17.11 -25.16 -8.29
C SER A 87 17.74 -26.43 -7.71
N LYS A 88 17.04 -27.56 -7.74
CA LYS A 88 17.44 -28.86 -7.15
C LYS A 88 17.86 -28.73 -5.68
N LYS A 89 17.21 -27.84 -4.95
CA LYS A 89 17.52 -27.51 -3.56
C LYS A 89 16.25 -27.57 -2.72
N ASP A 90 16.41 -28.03 -1.48
CA ASP A 90 15.37 -27.88 -0.48
C ASP A 90 15.38 -26.45 0.06
N ILE A 91 14.20 -25.85 0.09
CA ILE A 91 13.99 -24.47 0.51
C ILE A 91 13.21 -24.48 1.81
N ASN A 92 13.74 -23.80 2.81
CA ASN A 92 13.12 -23.68 4.11
C ASN A 92 12.35 -22.39 4.21
N VAL A 93 11.06 -22.46 4.51
CA VAL A 93 10.20 -21.29 4.66
C VAL A 93 9.66 -21.23 6.08
N GLU A 94 9.79 -20.06 6.70
CA GLU A 94 9.22 -19.75 8.00
C GLU A 94 8.31 -18.53 7.90
N ILE A 95 7.04 -18.71 8.25
CA ILE A 95 6.06 -17.60 8.31
C ILE A 95 5.68 -17.38 9.78
N ARG A 96 5.82 -16.16 10.26
CA ARG A 96 5.41 -15.75 11.61
C ARG A 96 4.21 -14.85 11.51
N ILE A 97 3.16 -15.19 12.25
CA ILE A 97 1.93 -14.42 12.36
C ILE A 97 1.87 -13.91 13.80
N LYS A 98 2.07 -12.62 13.99
CA LYS A 98 2.11 -11.98 15.32
C LYS A 98 0.83 -11.16 15.52
N PRO A 99 0.08 -11.38 16.60
CA PRO A 99 -1.03 -10.50 16.93
C PRO A 99 -0.49 -9.10 17.29
N SER A 100 -1.14 -8.07 16.78
CA SER A 100 -0.88 -6.65 17.08
C SER A 100 -2.18 -5.99 17.57
N PHE A 101 -2.13 -4.74 18.03
CA PHE A 101 -3.33 -4.06 18.56
C PHE A 101 -4.39 -3.90 17.46
N LEU A 102 -5.43 -4.76 17.50
CA LEU A 102 -6.53 -4.88 16.54
C LEU A 102 -6.14 -5.43 15.14
N SER A 103 -4.94 -5.97 14.96
CA SER A 103 -4.47 -6.50 13.67
C SER A 103 -3.50 -7.68 13.82
N TYR A 104 -2.97 -8.16 12.69
CA TYR A 104 -1.92 -9.18 12.66
C TYR A 104 -0.76 -8.69 11.78
N ASP A 105 0.46 -8.88 12.26
CA ASP A 105 1.69 -8.67 11.51
C ASP A 105 2.18 -10.01 10.96
N TYR A 106 2.72 -9.98 9.75
CA TYR A 106 3.17 -11.17 9.04
C TYR A 106 4.62 -10.99 8.62
N GLU A 107 5.46 -11.97 8.95
CA GLU A 107 6.87 -12.02 8.57
C GLU A 107 7.12 -13.32 7.81
N CYS A 108 7.93 -13.25 6.75
CA CYS A 108 8.34 -14.42 5.99
C CYS A 108 9.86 -14.48 5.92
N LEU A 109 10.41 -15.66 6.21
CA LEU A 109 11.82 -15.98 6.04
C LEU A 109 11.95 -17.12 5.05
N VAL A 110 12.84 -16.97 4.07
CA VAL A 110 13.19 -18.02 3.09
C VAL A 110 14.67 -18.31 3.23
N ASP A 111 15.01 -19.56 3.54
CA ASP A 111 16.36 -19.99 3.93
C ASP A 111 17.01 -19.11 5.02
N GLY A 112 16.18 -18.65 5.96
CA GLY A 112 16.60 -17.77 7.06
C GLY A 112 16.77 -16.29 6.68
N VAL A 113 16.58 -15.93 5.41
CA VAL A 113 16.61 -14.54 4.93
C VAL A 113 15.22 -13.94 5.04
N PHE A 114 15.11 -12.80 5.72
CA PHE A 114 13.86 -12.06 5.83
C PHE A 114 13.44 -11.49 4.47
N ILE A 115 12.21 -11.76 4.06
CA ILE A 115 11.62 -11.26 2.82
C ILE A 115 10.68 -10.11 3.16
N ASP A 116 11.08 -8.89 2.79
CA ASP A 116 10.24 -7.71 2.94
C ASP A 116 9.17 -7.67 1.85
N GLU A 117 7.91 -7.45 2.25
CA GLU A 117 6.75 -7.31 1.36
C GLU A 117 6.95 -6.13 0.37
N GLU A 118 7.70 -5.08 0.77
CA GLU A 118 7.75 -3.82 0.02
C GLU A 118 8.77 -3.76 -1.13
N GLU A 119 9.84 -4.55 -1.09
CA GLU A 119 11.03 -4.38 -1.96
C GLU A 119 10.81 -4.91 -3.40
N TRP A 120 10.04 -5.98 -3.57
CA TRP A 120 9.78 -6.57 -4.89
C TRP A 120 8.61 -5.92 -5.64
N ALA A 121 7.53 -5.55 -4.94
CA ALA A 121 6.43 -4.76 -5.51
C ALA A 121 6.92 -3.42 -6.10
N MET A 122 8.12 -2.98 -5.71
CA MET A 122 8.80 -1.80 -6.24
C MET A 122 9.67 -2.14 -7.46
N ASN A 123 10.41 -3.25 -7.42
CA ASN A 123 11.31 -3.67 -8.51
C ASN A 123 10.58 -4.22 -9.75
N GLN A 124 9.38 -4.80 -9.63
CA GLN A 124 8.56 -5.14 -10.80
C GLN A 124 7.87 -3.91 -11.43
N ALA A 125 7.26 -3.05 -10.62
CA ALA A 125 6.59 -1.84 -11.10
C ALA A 125 7.56 -0.88 -11.84
N LEU A 126 8.80 -0.77 -11.36
CA LEU A 126 9.84 0.06 -11.99
C LEU A 126 10.44 -0.54 -13.27
N ARG A 127 10.43 -1.86 -13.45
CA ARG A 127 11.04 -2.51 -14.63
C ARG A 127 10.11 -2.58 -15.85
N GLN A 128 8.80 -2.46 -15.67
CA GLN A 128 7.83 -2.64 -16.77
C GLN A 128 6.67 -1.64 -16.80
N GLY A 129 6.55 -0.71 -15.86
CA GLY A 129 5.40 0.21 -15.81
C GLY A 129 4.05 -0.52 -15.68
N ARG A 130 4.06 -1.74 -15.14
CA ARG A 130 2.89 -2.61 -14.90
C ARG A 130 3.07 -3.34 -13.58
N ASP A 131 1.97 -3.58 -12.88
CA ASP A 131 1.93 -4.40 -11.68
C ASP A 131 1.94 -5.91 -12.00
N ALA A 132 2.21 -6.72 -10.97
CA ALA A 132 2.52 -8.15 -11.00
C ALA A 132 1.47 -9.07 -11.67
N ASP A 133 0.26 -8.58 -11.89
CA ASP A 133 -0.84 -9.34 -12.52
C ASP A 133 -1.19 -8.85 -13.94
N GLY A 134 -0.38 -7.97 -14.54
CA GLY A 134 -0.68 -7.39 -15.86
C GLY A 134 -1.85 -6.40 -15.85
N VAL A 135 -2.36 -6.04 -14.67
CA VAL A 135 -3.40 -5.04 -14.49
C VAL A 135 -2.78 -3.65 -14.58
N THR A 136 -3.23 -2.85 -15.54
CA THR A 136 -2.90 -1.43 -15.63
C THR A 136 -3.31 -0.77 -14.30
N LEU A 137 -2.43 0.04 -13.70
CA LEU A 137 -2.77 0.72 -12.46
C LEU A 137 -3.73 1.88 -12.73
N ASN A 138 -4.65 2.14 -11.80
CA ASN A 138 -5.38 3.41 -11.82
C ASN A 138 -4.35 4.54 -11.82
N THR A 139 -4.53 5.51 -12.71
CA THR A 139 -3.74 6.75 -12.67
C THR A 139 -4.60 7.86 -12.13
N VAL A 140 -4.05 8.70 -11.26
CA VAL A 140 -4.73 9.87 -10.73
C VAL A 140 -4.01 11.12 -11.21
N THR A 141 -4.73 11.95 -11.96
CA THR A 141 -4.25 13.29 -12.34
C THR A 141 -4.94 14.30 -11.44
N ILE A 142 -4.18 15.23 -10.88
CA ILE A 142 -4.70 16.21 -9.92
C ILE A 142 -4.26 17.59 -10.37
N LYS A 143 -5.23 18.48 -10.57
CA LYS A 143 -5.02 19.88 -10.93
C LYS A 143 -5.59 20.78 -9.85
N VAL A 144 -4.87 21.86 -9.53
CA VAL A 144 -5.42 22.94 -8.70
C VAL A 144 -5.99 24.00 -9.62
N ASP A 145 -7.31 24.11 -9.69
CA ASP A 145 -7.96 24.93 -10.73
C ASP A 145 -8.09 26.40 -10.33
N THR A 146 -8.61 26.66 -9.13
CA THR A 146 -8.81 28.02 -8.61
C THR A 146 -8.75 28.03 -7.07
N TYR A 147 -8.89 29.21 -6.47
CA TYR A 147 -8.98 29.39 -5.02
C TYR A 147 -10.13 30.32 -4.64
N ARG A 148 -10.52 30.25 -3.37
CA ARG A 148 -11.44 31.19 -2.74
C ARG A 148 -11.04 31.42 -1.28
N VAL A 149 -11.51 32.51 -0.70
CA VAL A 149 -11.33 32.82 0.71
C VAL A 149 -12.69 32.89 1.36
N ASP A 150 -12.92 32.01 2.33
CA ASP A 150 -14.16 31.96 3.10
C ASP A 150 -13.89 32.48 4.52
N VAL A 151 -14.93 32.96 5.21
CA VAL A 151 -14.86 33.30 6.63
C VAL A 151 -15.58 32.20 7.41
N VAL A 152 -14.82 31.40 8.16
CA VAL A 152 -15.34 30.27 8.94
C VAL A 152 -15.14 30.59 10.41
N LYS A 153 -16.24 30.71 11.16
CA LYS A 153 -16.21 31.08 12.60
C LYS A 153 -15.45 32.38 12.89
N GLY A 154 -15.54 33.36 11.99
CA GLY A 154 -14.86 34.65 12.11
C GLY A 154 -13.41 34.67 11.62
N GLU A 155 -12.84 33.53 11.22
CA GLU A 155 -11.48 33.44 10.70
C GLU A 155 -11.49 33.30 9.17
N LYS A 156 -10.65 34.09 8.49
CA LYS A 156 -10.43 33.92 7.04
C LYS A 156 -9.67 32.62 6.78
N LYS A 157 -10.15 31.84 5.82
CA LYS A 157 -9.52 30.58 5.41
C LYS A 157 -9.53 30.44 3.89
N ALA A 158 -8.36 30.17 3.32
CA ALA A 158 -8.19 29.92 1.90
C ALA A 158 -8.47 28.46 1.56
N TYR A 159 -9.27 28.24 0.52
CA TYR A 159 -9.58 26.94 -0.05
C TYR A 159 -9.15 26.90 -1.51
N PHE A 160 -8.60 25.77 -1.93
CA PHE A 160 -8.17 25.51 -3.29
C PHE A 160 -9.05 24.42 -3.88
N LYS A 161 -9.52 24.64 -5.11
CA LYS A 161 -10.32 23.67 -5.86
C LYS A 161 -9.39 22.65 -6.50
N LEU A 162 -9.46 21.41 -6.03
CA LEU A 162 -8.77 20.27 -6.62
C LEU A 162 -9.71 19.61 -7.60
N VAL A 163 -9.28 19.51 -8.87
CA VAL A 163 -9.95 18.74 -9.91
C VAL A 163 -9.11 17.49 -10.12
N SER A 164 -9.69 16.34 -9.78
CA SER A 164 -9.00 15.05 -9.81
C SER A 164 -9.64 14.16 -10.85
N THR A 165 -8.83 13.50 -11.66
CA THR A 165 -9.27 12.55 -12.68
C THR A 165 -8.67 11.19 -12.37
N LEU A 166 -9.52 10.20 -12.08
CA LEU A 166 -9.14 8.81 -11.89
C LEU A 166 -9.38 8.06 -13.20
N THR A 167 -8.30 7.66 -13.88
CA THR A 167 -8.40 6.86 -15.10
C THR A 167 -8.33 5.40 -14.72
N ASN A 168 -9.40 4.66 -15.04
CA ASN A 168 -9.46 3.23 -14.78
C ASN A 168 -8.76 2.45 -15.90
N PRO A 169 -8.01 1.41 -15.56
CA PRO A 169 -7.29 0.55 -16.51
C PRO A 169 -8.19 -0.24 -17.45
N ASN A 170 -9.42 -0.51 -17.02
CA ASN A 170 -10.36 -1.40 -17.68
C ASN A 170 -11.08 -0.71 -18.87
N GLY A 171 -10.62 0.48 -19.28
CA GLY A 171 -11.27 1.27 -20.34
C GLY A 171 -12.60 1.90 -19.92
N ALA A 172 -12.95 1.87 -18.64
CA ALA A 172 -14.08 2.61 -18.12
C ALA A 172 -13.82 4.13 -18.24
N GLU A 173 -14.90 4.91 -18.39
CA GLU A 173 -14.78 6.35 -18.47
C GLU A 173 -14.05 6.91 -17.24
N PRO A 174 -13.18 7.92 -17.43
CA PRO A 174 -12.45 8.52 -16.33
C PRO A 174 -13.41 9.22 -15.38
N GLU A 175 -13.25 8.95 -14.09
CA GLU A 175 -14.04 9.59 -13.05
C GLU A 175 -13.41 10.94 -12.70
N VAL A 176 -14.19 12.02 -12.78
CA VAL A 176 -13.73 13.38 -12.47
C VAL A 176 -14.45 13.88 -11.24
N VAL A 177 -13.68 14.25 -10.21
CA VAL A 177 -14.20 14.75 -8.94
C VAL A 177 -13.58 16.11 -8.62
N GLU A 178 -14.41 17.02 -8.12
CA GLU A 178 -14.00 18.35 -7.70
C GLU A 178 -14.20 18.53 -6.19
N VAL A 179 -13.15 18.87 -5.46
CA VAL A 179 -13.22 19.12 -4.01
C VAL A 179 -12.53 20.43 -3.63
N TRP A 180 -13.08 21.11 -2.63
CA TRP A 180 -12.47 22.30 -2.04
C TRP A 180 -11.72 21.93 -0.77
N LYS A 181 -10.41 22.16 -0.76
CA LYS A 181 -9.53 21.80 0.36
C LYS A 181 -8.64 22.95 0.76
N SER A 182 -8.54 23.18 2.06
CA SER A 182 -7.61 24.18 2.58
C SER A 182 -6.16 23.70 2.54
N PHE A 183 -5.23 24.64 2.63
CA PHE A 183 -3.80 24.34 2.65
C PHE A 183 -3.42 23.34 3.75
N SER A 184 -3.98 23.50 4.95
CA SER A 184 -3.71 22.61 6.09
C SER A 184 -4.18 21.18 5.84
N GLU A 185 -5.39 21.01 5.31
CA GLU A 185 -5.92 19.68 5.00
C GLU A 185 -5.09 18.97 3.91
N GLN A 186 -4.63 19.72 2.90
CA GLN A 186 -3.74 19.20 1.86
C GLN A 186 -2.39 18.75 2.44
N LEU A 187 -1.81 19.54 3.37
CA LEU A 187 -0.56 19.20 4.05
C LEU A 187 -0.71 17.94 4.92
N ASP A 188 -1.83 17.79 5.62
CA ASP A 188 -2.08 16.62 6.47
C ASP A 188 -2.10 15.34 5.63
N VAL A 189 -2.81 15.35 4.49
CA VAL A 189 -2.81 14.23 3.55
C VAL A 189 -1.45 14.00 2.90
N ALA A 190 -0.71 15.05 2.55
CA ALA A 190 0.65 14.90 2.03
C ALA A 190 1.58 14.21 3.04
N ASN A 191 1.45 14.53 4.33
CA ASN A 191 2.21 13.91 5.40
C ASN A 191 1.80 12.44 5.61
N ILE A 192 0.50 12.14 5.59
CA ILE A 192 -0.01 10.76 5.64
C ILE A 192 0.57 9.97 4.46
N ALA A 193 0.43 10.47 3.23
CA ALA A 193 0.96 9.84 2.03
C ALA A 193 2.47 9.61 2.13
N LYS A 194 3.24 10.61 2.55
CA LYS A 194 4.70 10.51 2.74
C LYS A 194 5.08 9.47 3.79
N SER A 195 4.33 9.39 4.88
CA SER A 195 4.58 8.43 5.97
C SER A 195 4.44 6.98 5.51
N SER A 196 3.59 6.72 4.52
CA SER A 196 3.41 5.40 3.91
C SER A 196 4.62 4.92 3.10
N TYR A 197 5.65 5.74 2.94
CA TYR A 197 6.92 5.38 2.29
C TYR A 197 8.08 5.36 3.30
N LYS A 198 7.83 5.31 4.62
CA LYS A 198 8.88 5.47 5.66
C LYS A 198 10.08 4.54 5.47
N SER A 199 9.85 3.31 5.01
CA SER A 199 10.81 2.22 4.70
C SER A 199 11.27 2.18 3.23
N SER A 200 10.60 2.92 2.33
CA SER A 200 10.89 2.86 0.90
C SER A 200 12.01 3.84 0.51
N HIS A 201 12.89 3.42 -0.41
CA HIS A 201 13.88 4.32 -1.02
C HIS A 201 13.24 5.51 -1.74
N LEU A 202 11.98 5.36 -2.19
CA LEU A 202 11.19 6.40 -2.85
C LEU A 202 10.91 7.59 -1.93
N LYS A 203 10.98 7.42 -0.60
CA LYS A 203 10.78 8.50 0.37
C LYS A 203 11.68 9.71 0.12
N SER A 204 12.92 9.45 -0.31
CA SER A 204 13.90 10.51 -0.61
C SER A 204 13.51 11.32 -1.84
N SER A 205 12.80 10.69 -2.79
CA SER A 205 12.27 11.30 -4.01
C SER A 205 10.82 11.79 -3.86
N PHE A 206 10.22 11.64 -2.67
CA PHE A 206 8.84 12.07 -2.45
C PHE A 206 8.72 13.58 -2.66
N PRO A 207 7.73 14.07 -3.43
CA PRO A 207 7.58 15.49 -3.72
C PRO A 207 7.52 16.32 -2.44
N SER A 208 8.31 17.40 -2.39
CA SER A 208 8.27 18.33 -1.26
C SER A 208 6.98 19.14 -1.29
N PHE A 209 6.25 19.14 -0.19
CA PHE A 209 5.07 19.99 -0.04
C PHE A 209 5.51 21.47 0.10
N PRO A 210 4.73 22.43 -0.42
CA PRO A 210 5.05 23.86 -0.27
C PRO A 210 5.18 24.25 1.21
N THR A 211 6.17 25.09 1.52
CA THR A 211 6.42 25.48 2.91
C THR A 211 5.33 26.39 3.45
N ARG A 212 5.06 26.29 4.76
CA ARG A 212 4.20 27.26 5.45
C ARG A 212 4.92 28.61 5.49
N PHE A 213 4.19 29.68 5.21
CA PHE A 213 4.70 31.02 5.40
C PHE A 213 4.48 31.48 6.84
N VAL A 214 5.55 31.87 7.54
CA VAL A 214 5.52 32.23 8.97
C VAL A 214 5.75 33.74 9.18
N GLY A 215 5.99 34.50 8.12
CA GLY A 215 6.20 35.95 8.23
C GLY A 215 4.92 36.70 8.58
N MET A 216 4.97 37.54 9.62
CA MET A 216 3.83 38.36 10.07
C MET A 216 3.49 39.52 9.12
N SER A 217 4.43 39.90 8.24
CA SER A 217 4.29 41.08 7.37
C SER A 217 3.66 40.80 6.00
N VAL A 218 3.27 39.55 5.72
CA VAL A 218 2.70 39.17 4.41
C VAL A 218 1.23 38.84 4.57
N ASP A 219 0.39 39.51 3.77
CA ASP A 219 -1.02 39.16 3.66
C ASP A 219 -1.16 37.84 2.87
N GLN A 220 -1.39 36.75 3.60
CA GLN A 220 -1.59 35.41 3.05
C GLN A 220 -2.94 35.23 2.32
N PHE A 221 -3.79 36.26 2.32
CA PHE A 221 -5.06 36.29 1.61
C PHE A 221 -5.03 37.24 0.40
N SER A 222 -3.89 37.89 0.13
CA SER A 222 -3.69 38.65 -1.11
C SER A 222 -3.80 37.73 -2.34
N SER A 223 -4.33 38.27 -3.42
CA SER A 223 -4.48 37.53 -4.69
C SER A 223 -3.13 37.03 -5.22
N GLU A 224 -2.07 37.83 -5.07
CA GLU A 224 -0.71 37.53 -5.49
C GLU A 224 -0.18 36.31 -4.72
N PHE A 225 -0.35 36.30 -3.40
CA PHE A 225 0.06 35.17 -2.56
C PHE A 225 -0.71 33.90 -2.90
N LEU A 226 -2.05 34.00 -3.03
CA LEU A 226 -2.89 32.84 -3.32
C LEU A 226 -2.65 32.28 -4.73
N ASN A 227 -2.36 33.13 -5.71
CA ASN A 227 -1.96 32.69 -7.06
C ASN A 227 -0.61 31.96 -7.02
N SER A 228 0.39 32.52 -6.34
CA SER A 228 1.69 31.86 -6.17
C SER A 228 1.52 30.50 -5.47
N ARG A 229 0.74 30.46 -4.38
CA ARG A 229 0.45 29.23 -3.63
C ARG A 229 -0.30 28.19 -4.47
N LYS A 230 -1.24 28.61 -5.32
CA LYS A 230 -1.93 27.72 -6.25
C LYS A 230 -0.93 27.01 -7.17
N ILE A 231 0.02 27.74 -7.74
CA ILE A 231 1.04 27.18 -8.66
C ILE A 231 1.92 26.17 -7.92
N GLU A 232 2.37 26.49 -6.70
CA GLU A 232 3.17 25.58 -5.87
C GLU A 232 2.41 24.28 -5.54
N LEU A 233 1.13 24.39 -5.16
CA LEU A 233 0.28 23.25 -4.88
C LEU A 233 0.02 22.42 -6.15
N GLU A 234 -0.20 23.06 -7.29
CA GLU A 234 -0.39 22.38 -8.57
C GLU A 234 0.84 21.56 -8.98
N ASP A 235 2.04 22.13 -8.83
CA ASP A 235 3.28 21.40 -9.09
C ASP A 235 3.45 20.19 -8.14
N PHE A 236 3.16 20.38 -6.85
CA PHE A 236 3.18 19.28 -5.88
C PHE A 236 2.20 18.17 -6.27
N TRP A 237 0.93 18.49 -6.51
CA TRP A 237 -0.11 17.51 -6.81
C TRP A 237 0.11 16.80 -8.15
N ARG A 238 0.61 17.51 -9.15
CA ARG A 238 1.02 16.91 -10.43
C ARG A 238 2.11 15.87 -10.24
N LYS A 239 3.17 16.22 -9.49
CA LYS A 239 4.26 15.29 -9.16
C LYS A 239 3.76 14.11 -8.32
N LEU A 240 2.87 14.39 -7.36
CA LEU A 240 2.31 13.39 -6.48
C LEU A 240 1.42 12.41 -7.25
N GLY A 241 0.58 12.86 -8.18
CA GLY A 241 -0.31 12.01 -8.98
C GLY A 241 0.44 10.98 -9.83
N GLY A 242 1.64 11.33 -10.30
CA GLY A 242 2.56 10.42 -10.98
C GLY A 242 3.43 9.58 -10.04
N PHE A 243 3.31 9.75 -8.72
CA PHE A 243 4.15 9.07 -7.76
C PHE A 243 3.69 7.61 -7.56
N PRO A 244 4.61 6.63 -7.51
CA PRO A 244 4.24 5.23 -7.44
C PRO A 244 3.32 4.93 -6.24
N ARG A 245 2.28 4.12 -6.45
CA ARG A 245 1.28 3.68 -5.44
C ARG A 245 0.31 4.75 -4.94
N ILE A 246 0.42 6.01 -5.35
CA ILE A 246 -0.47 7.07 -4.81
C ILE A 246 -1.95 6.79 -5.12
N ALA A 247 -2.24 6.33 -6.34
CA ALA A 247 -3.59 6.08 -6.83
C ALA A 247 -4.24 4.83 -6.19
N GLY A 248 -3.47 4.04 -5.44
CA GLY A 248 -3.97 2.94 -4.62
C GLY A 248 -4.17 3.31 -3.15
N ARG A 249 -3.79 4.52 -2.71
CA ARG A 249 -3.92 4.93 -1.30
C ARG A 249 -5.32 5.45 -1.03
N PHE A 250 -6.06 4.71 -0.20
CA PHE A 250 -7.43 5.03 0.17
C PHE A 250 -7.56 6.43 0.78
N GLU A 251 -6.63 6.84 1.65
CA GLU A 251 -6.65 8.14 2.31
C GLU A 251 -6.52 9.29 1.31
N VAL A 252 -5.70 9.11 0.28
CA VAL A 252 -5.53 10.09 -0.80
C VAL A 252 -6.77 10.12 -1.68
N LEU A 253 -7.26 8.95 -2.13
CA LEU A 253 -8.47 8.88 -2.96
C LEU A 253 -9.69 9.48 -2.26
N ARG A 254 -9.91 9.13 -0.99
CA ARG A 254 -10.98 9.69 -0.15
C ARG A 254 -10.83 11.20 0.00
N PHE A 255 -9.61 11.69 0.19
CA PHE A 255 -9.36 13.13 0.28
C PHE A 255 -9.71 13.87 -1.01
N LEU A 256 -9.41 13.26 -2.17
CA LEU A 256 -9.75 13.78 -3.49
C LEU A 256 -11.24 13.63 -3.84
N GLY A 257 -12.02 12.96 -2.98
CA GLY A 257 -13.46 12.80 -3.12
C GLY A 257 -13.90 11.54 -3.87
N PHE A 258 -12.97 10.62 -4.17
CA PHE A 258 -13.32 9.30 -4.68
C PHE A 258 -13.82 8.44 -3.51
N GLU A 259 -15.12 8.48 -3.23
CA GLU A 259 -15.75 7.63 -2.22
C GLU A 259 -15.89 6.22 -2.77
N GLY A 260 -15.10 5.29 -2.22
CA GLY A 260 -15.10 3.91 -2.66
C GLY A 260 -16.37 3.17 -2.24
N GLU A 261 -17.30 2.95 -3.17
CA GLU A 261 -18.18 1.77 -3.15
C GLU A 261 -17.43 0.48 -3.55
N ARG A 262 -16.10 0.40 -3.35
CA ARG A 262 -15.31 -0.79 -3.71
C ARG A 262 -15.37 -1.89 -2.63
N GLY A 263 -16.53 -2.06 -2.01
CA GLY A 263 -16.78 -3.05 -0.95
C GLY A 263 -18.14 -3.75 -1.00
N ALA A 264 -18.91 -3.66 -2.11
CA ALA A 264 -20.24 -4.27 -2.20
C ALA A 264 -20.44 -5.28 -3.35
N GLY A 265 -19.44 -5.54 -4.19
CA GLY A 265 -19.60 -6.53 -5.26
C GLY A 265 -18.33 -6.82 -6.02
N MET A 266 -17.57 -7.80 -5.55
CA MET A 266 -16.77 -8.75 -6.34
C MET A 266 -16.36 -9.92 -5.44
#